data_AF-A0A9N9IQ98-F1
#
_entry.id   AF-A0A9N9IQ98-F1
#
_cell.length_a   1.000
_cell.length_b   1.000
_cell.length_c   1.000
_cell.angle_alpha   90.00
_cell.angle_beta   90.00
_cell.angle_gamma   90.00
#
_symmetry.space_group_name_H-M   'P 1'
#
loop_
_entity.id
_entity.type
_entity.pdbx_description
1 polymer ?
#
loop_
_entity_poly.entity_id
_entity_poly.type
_entity_poly.pdbx_seq_one_letter_code
_entity_poly.pdbx_strand_id
1 'polypeptide(L)'
;FSSGPNLKTNMAETNSVTSTTTDPRSLELNKEDLVIKSLYKLSENLITFLNKPEGYDVKLEIGKAPDVEEFYAHSAILRARSTYFHNALSKEMINKTTEGDGSGSTVSYIYTALSKTFFMSTEDNVVIFKKENITPKAFKFLLTIIYGGFTKIDGLTSLEYLDLLEAYGELGIQGFDEYLQQSFLENHGEWIRDNLLLLERFSSKHEAFRDIRNFCYDQLCQNSDIVFKPSDVTTINKDKI
;
A
#
# COMPACT_ATOMS: atom_id res chain seq x y z
N PHE A 1 -17.18 -1.94 -80.00
CA PHE A 1 -17.83 -3.16 -80.52
C PHE A 1 -18.13 -4.05 -79.31
N SER A 2 -19.39 -4.09 -78.85
CA SER A 2 -20.39 -5.16 -79.11
C SER A 2 -20.31 -6.26 -78.02
N SER A 3 -21.36 -6.70 -77.31
CA SER A 3 -22.79 -6.31 -77.21
C SER A 3 -23.38 -6.76 -75.85
N GLY A 4 -24.60 -6.33 -75.49
CA GLY A 4 -25.35 -6.77 -74.28
C GLY A 4 -26.12 -8.10 -74.48
N PRO A 5 -27.26 -8.39 -73.78
CA PRO A 5 -28.09 -7.49 -72.94
C PRO A 5 -28.62 -8.06 -71.60
N ASN A 6 -29.49 -7.28 -70.93
CA ASN A 6 -30.29 -7.59 -69.72
C ASN A 6 -31.37 -8.67 -69.91
N LEU A 7 -31.84 -9.36 -68.84
CA LEU A 7 -33.04 -8.99 -68.05
C LEU A 7 -33.44 -10.02 -66.94
N LYS A 8 -34.34 -9.57 -66.04
CA LYS A 8 -34.83 -10.21 -64.80
C LYS A 8 -35.91 -11.28 -65.03
N THR A 9 -36.11 -12.15 -64.02
CA THR A 9 -37.44 -12.68 -63.61
C THR A 9 -37.49 -13.00 -62.10
N ASN A 10 -38.69 -12.87 -61.50
CA ASN A 10 -38.97 -13.05 -60.07
C ASN A 10 -39.48 -14.47 -59.74
N MET A 11 -39.39 -14.89 -58.47
CA MET A 11 -40.42 -15.57 -57.64
C MET A 11 -39.82 -15.73 -56.21
N ALA A 12 -40.38 -15.15 -55.14
CA ALA A 12 -41.61 -15.46 -54.40
C ALA A 12 -41.42 -16.52 -53.29
N GLU A 13 -41.98 -16.20 -52.09
CA GLU A 13 -42.07 -17.01 -50.85
C GLU A 13 -40.77 -17.21 -50.03
N THR A 14 -40.76 -17.34 -48.68
CA THR A 14 -41.82 -17.19 -47.63
C THR A 14 -41.28 -16.66 -46.28
N ASN A 15 -42.15 -16.53 -45.26
CA ASN A 15 -41.87 -16.09 -43.87
C ASN A 15 -40.83 -16.92 -43.08
N SER A 16 -40.09 -16.27 -42.19
CA SER A 16 -39.66 -16.84 -40.91
C SER A 16 -39.46 -15.75 -39.85
N VAL A 17 -40.40 -15.65 -38.91
CA VAL A 17 -40.21 -14.87 -37.68
C VAL A 17 -39.31 -15.67 -36.76
N THR A 18 -38.03 -15.30 -36.68
CA THR A 18 -37.16 -15.77 -35.62
C THR A 18 -37.26 -14.82 -34.44
N SER A 19 -38.14 -15.17 -33.50
CA SER A 19 -38.07 -14.64 -32.14
C SER A 19 -36.68 -14.89 -31.58
N THR A 20 -35.91 -13.84 -31.35
CA THR A 20 -34.69 -13.92 -30.53
C THR A 20 -35.11 -14.15 -29.09
N THR A 21 -35.33 -15.42 -28.74
CA THR A 21 -35.40 -15.88 -27.36
C THR A 21 -34.07 -15.57 -26.70
N THR A 22 -33.99 -14.46 -25.97
CA THR A 22 -32.95 -14.25 -24.97
C THR A 22 -33.04 -15.40 -23.97
N ASP A 23 -32.03 -16.27 -23.98
CA ASP A 23 -31.93 -17.40 -23.06
C ASP A 23 -31.97 -16.88 -21.61
N PRO A 24 -32.90 -17.35 -20.75
CA PRO A 24 -32.95 -16.96 -19.34
C PRO A 24 -31.68 -17.29 -18.55
N ARG A 25 -30.76 -18.11 -19.09
CA ARG A 25 -29.42 -18.38 -18.51
C ARG A 25 -28.44 -17.22 -18.62
N SER A 26 -28.80 -16.13 -19.31
CA SER A 26 -27.94 -14.97 -19.56
C SER A 26 -27.73 -14.02 -18.35
N LEU A 27 -27.73 -14.53 -17.10
CA LEU A 27 -27.12 -13.85 -15.95
C LEU A 27 -26.85 -14.74 -14.72
N GLU A 28 -26.30 -15.95 -14.88
CA GLU A 28 -25.63 -16.62 -13.74
C GLU A 28 -24.34 -15.86 -13.39
N LEU A 29 -24.48 -14.77 -12.62
CA LEU A 29 -23.34 -14.06 -12.05
C LEU A 29 -22.56 -15.05 -11.18
N ASN A 30 -21.30 -15.30 -11.53
CA ASN A 30 -20.54 -16.31 -10.83
C ASN A 30 -20.34 -15.86 -9.35
N LYS A 31 -20.18 -16.82 -8.44
CA LYS A 31 -20.11 -16.53 -7.01
C LYS A 31 -18.89 -15.66 -6.66
N GLU A 32 -17.82 -15.71 -7.46
CA GLU A 32 -16.59 -14.96 -7.27
C GLU A 32 -16.81 -13.49 -7.64
N ASP A 33 -17.48 -13.18 -8.76
CA ASP A 33 -17.88 -11.83 -9.16
C ASP A 33 -18.72 -11.13 -8.07
N LEU A 34 -19.66 -11.87 -7.45
CA LEU A 34 -20.48 -11.37 -6.35
C LEU A 34 -19.64 -11.04 -5.10
N VAL A 35 -18.67 -11.90 -4.76
CA VAL A 35 -17.75 -11.67 -3.65
C VAL A 35 -16.84 -10.47 -3.96
N ILE A 36 -16.22 -10.44 -5.13
CA ILE A 36 -15.33 -9.35 -5.60
C ILE A 36 -16.08 -8.02 -5.57
N LYS A 37 -17.29 -7.94 -6.14
CA LYS A 37 -18.12 -6.74 -6.13
C LYS A 37 -18.49 -6.29 -4.71
N SER A 38 -18.74 -7.24 -3.80
CA SER A 38 -19.03 -6.94 -2.39
C SER A 38 -17.81 -6.41 -1.65
N LEU A 39 -16.61 -6.97 -1.92
CA LEU A 39 -15.35 -6.50 -1.35
C LEU A 39 -14.94 -5.12 -1.87
N TYR A 40 -15.10 -4.86 -3.17
CA TYR A 40 -14.94 -3.51 -3.73
C TYR A 40 -15.91 -2.52 -3.08
N LYS A 41 -17.17 -2.91 -2.85
CA LYS A 41 -18.12 -2.00 -2.20
C LYS A 41 -17.78 -1.71 -0.74
N LEU A 42 -17.30 -2.72 -0.02
CA LEU A 42 -16.80 -2.55 1.35
C LEU A 42 -15.56 -1.62 1.38
N SER A 43 -14.62 -1.78 0.44
CA SER A 43 -13.48 -0.88 0.24
C SER A 43 -13.94 0.58 0.04
N GLU A 44 -14.86 0.85 -0.88
CA GLU A 44 -15.43 2.20 -1.06
C GLU A 44 -16.03 2.75 0.24
N ASN A 45 -16.75 1.92 1.01
CA ASN A 45 -17.36 2.34 2.27
C ASN A 45 -16.30 2.66 3.34
N LEU A 46 -15.22 1.88 3.44
CA LEU A 46 -14.11 2.20 4.33
C LEU A 46 -13.41 3.51 3.93
N ILE A 47 -13.17 3.74 2.64
CA ILE A 47 -12.63 5.02 2.14
C ILE A 47 -13.51 6.22 2.54
N THR A 48 -14.84 6.06 2.63
CA THR A 48 -15.70 7.15 3.12
C THR A 48 -15.45 7.50 4.59
N PHE A 49 -15.13 6.52 5.45
CA PHE A 49 -14.72 6.77 6.84
C PHE A 49 -13.31 7.38 6.95
N LEU A 50 -12.43 7.17 5.97
CA LEU A 50 -11.14 7.88 5.92
C LEU A 50 -11.32 9.36 5.53
N ASN A 51 -12.14 9.63 4.51
CA ASN A 51 -12.40 11.00 4.03
C ASN A 51 -13.28 11.82 4.97
N LYS A 52 -14.12 11.16 5.78
CA LYS A 52 -14.96 11.74 6.82
C LYS A 52 -14.83 10.90 8.09
N PRO A 53 -13.85 11.19 8.96
CA PRO A 53 -13.53 10.37 10.12
C PRO A 53 -14.52 10.58 11.27
N GLU A 54 -15.82 10.39 11.02
CA GLU A 54 -16.85 10.40 12.07
C GLU A 54 -16.64 9.22 13.02
N GLY A 55 -16.51 9.49 14.32
CA GLY A 55 -16.27 8.44 15.32
C GLY A 55 -14.82 7.94 15.40
N TYR A 56 -13.85 8.74 14.94
CA TYR A 56 -12.43 8.44 15.16
C TYR A 56 -12.08 8.36 16.65
N ASP A 57 -11.18 7.44 16.99
CA ASP A 57 -10.61 7.22 18.32
C ASP A 57 -9.07 7.33 18.32
N VAL A 58 -8.44 7.51 17.15
CA VAL A 58 -7.00 7.73 17.01
C VAL A 58 -6.68 8.98 16.19
N LYS A 59 -5.84 9.85 16.74
CA LYS A 59 -5.15 10.95 16.05
C LYS A 59 -3.69 10.56 15.81
N LEU A 60 -3.22 10.71 14.59
CA LEU A 60 -1.88 10.34 14.13
C LEU A 60 -1.13 11.61 13.72
N GLU A 61 -0.11 12.02 14.46
CA GLU A 61 0.79 13.12 14.12
C GLU A 61 2.03 12.55 13.44
N ILE A 62 2.15 12.77 12.13
CA ILE A 62 3.15 12.09 11.29
C ILE A 62 4.08 13.11 10.64
N GLY A 63 5.35 12.76 10.52
CA GLY A 63 6.40 13.62 9.99
C GLY A 63 7.15 14.36 11.10
N LYS A 64 8.11 15.18 10.69
CA LYS A 64 9.03 15.89 11.59
C LYS A 64 9.06 17.37 11.24
N ALA A 65 9.00 18.22 12.27
CA ALA A 65 8.96 19.67 12.12
C ALA A 65 10.07 20.18 11.15
N PRO A 66 9.72 21.02 10.15
CA PRO A 66 8.43 21.70 9.98
C PRO A 66 7.34 20.89 9.23
N ASP A 67 7.65 19.71 8.69
CA ASP A 67 6.73 18.90 7.87
C ASP A 67 5.99 17.87 8.74
N VAL A 68 4.89 18.28 9.36
CA VAL A 68 4.02 17.44 10.20
C VAL A 68 2.58 17.59 9.75
N GLU A 69 1.88 16.48 9.52
CA GLU A 69 0.44 16.42 9.18
C GLU A 69 -0.30 15.58 10.23
N GLU A 70 -1.56 15.95 10.50
CA GLU A 70 -2.45 15.22 11.40
C GLU A 70 -3.42 14.36 10.59
N PHE A 71 -3.48 13.07 10.90
CA PHE A 71 -4.46 12.13 10.33
C PHE A 71 -5.38 11.61 11.42
N TYR A 72 -6.63 11.33 11.05
CA TYR A 72 -7.70 10.92 11.96
C TYR A 72 -8.20 9.55 11.53
N ALA A 73 -8.18 8.58 12.43
CA ALA A 73 -8.33 7.16 12.09
C ALA A 73 -9.04 6.36 13.19
N HIS A 74 -9.38 5.12 12.85
CA HIS A 74 -10.15 4.22 13.69
C HIS A 74 -9.27 3.03 14.13
N SER A 75 -9.11 2.84 15.44
CA SER A 75 -8.24 1.84 16.06
C SER A 75 -8.54 0.43 15.56
N ALA A 76 -9.81 0.09 15.41
CA ALA A 76 -10.25 -1.22 14.91
C ALA A 76 -9.74 -1.52 13.49
N ILE A 77 -9.73 -0.52 12.60
CA ILE A 77 -9.27 -0.67 11.21
C ILE A 77 -7.74 -0.75 11.18
N LEU A 78 -7.05 0.15 11.90
CA LEU A 78 -5.59 0.14 12.03
C LEU A 78 -5.10 -1.23 12.56
N ARG A 79 -5.69 -1.72 13.66
CA ARG A 79 -5.35 -3.02 14.30
C ARG A 79 -5.67 -4.26 13.47
N ALA A 80 -6.60 -4.16 12.51
CA ALA A 80 -6.98 -5.27 11.63
C ALA A 80 -6.09 -5.37 10.38
N ARG A 81 -5.35 -4.30 10.05
CA ARG A 81 -4.66 -4.14 8.75
C ARG A 81 -3.15 -3.91 8.87
N SER A 82 -2.65 -3.64 10.08
CA SER A 82 -1.25 -3.41 10.41
C SER A 82 -0.89 -4.15 11.69
N THR A 83 0.14 -4.99 11.65
CA THR A 83 0.64 -5.68 12.86
C THR A 83 1.30 -4.71 13.85
N TYR A 84 1.91 -3.64 13.34
CA TYR A 84 2.43 -2.55 14.14
C TYR A 84 1.32 -1.89 14.96
N PHE A 85 0.24 -1.44 14.32
CA PHE A 85 -0.89 -0.80 15.02
C PHE A 85 -1.67 -1.80 15.86
N HIS A 86 -1.75 -3.08 15.45
CA HIS A 86 -2.27 -4.14 16.30
C HIS A 86 -1.55 -4.16 17.65
N ASN A 87 -0.22 -4.22 17.63
CA ASN A 87 0.59 -4.28 18.84
C ASN A 87 0.52 -2.97 19.65
N ALA A 88 0.63 -1.81 19.00
CA ALA A 88 0.59 -0.50 19.65
C ALA A 88 -0.76 -0.23 20.37
N LEU A 89 -1.88 -0.54 19.71
CA LEU A 89 -3.24 -0.27 20.20
C LEU A 89 -3.88 -1.49 20.91
N SER A 90 -3.19 -2.63 21.01
CA SER A 90 -3.66 -3.78 21.80
C SER A 90 -3.71 -3.50 23.30
N LYS A 91 -2.88 -2.57 23.80
CA LYS A 91 -2.67 -2.30 25.23
C LYS A 91 -3.45 -1.12 25.80
N GLU A 92 -4.34 -0.55 25.01
CA GLU A 92 -5.35 0.42 25.45
C GLU A 92 -6.37 -0.18 26.46
N MET A 93 -6.25 -1.49 26.77
CA MET A 93 -7.14 -2.23 27.68
C MET A 93 -6.46 -2.79 28.93
N ILE A 94 -5.54 -2.05 29.56
CA ILE A 94 -5.39 -2.10 31.03
C ILE A 94 -5.39 -0.66 31.56
N ASN A 95 -6.59 -0.08 31.63
CA ASN A 95 -7.08 0.92 32.60
C ASN A 95 -8.25 1.72 32.01
N LYS A 96 -9.38 1.04 31.73
CA LYS A 96 -10.66 1.72 31.99
C LYS A 96 -10.69 1.96 33.50
N THR A 97 -10.88 3.21 33.89
CA THR A 97 -10.88 3.64 35.29
C THR A 97 -11.75 2.73 36.15
N THR A 98 -11.16 2.08 37.15
CA THR A 98 -11.93 1.69 38.34
C THR A 98 -12.31 2.97 39.05
N GLU A 99 -13.60 3.30 39.04
CA GLU A 99 -14.18 4.21 40.02
C GLU A 99 -13.96 3.59 41.41
N GLY A 100 -13.00 4.11 42.17
CA GLY A 100 -12.61 3.49 43.44
C GLY A 100 -11.32 4.05 44.02
N ASP A 101 -11.49 4.97 44.96
CA ASP A 101 -10.50 5.57 45.88
C ASP A 101 -9.25 6.28 45.32
N GLY A 102 -8.88 7.35 46.02
CA GLY A 102 -7.76 8.22 45.67
C GLY A 102 -6.44 7.67 46.18
N SER A 103 -5.83 6.75 45.43
CA SER A 103 -4.48 6.23 45.73
C SER A 103 -3.64 5.98 44.47
N GLY A 104 -2.76 6.95 44.15
CA GLY A 104 -1.43 6.67 43.59
C GLY A 104 -1.29 5.85 42.30
N SER A 105 -1.62 6.43 41.16
CA SER A 105 -0.92 6.25 39.86
C SER A 105 -0.40 4.84 39.47
N THR A 106 -1.30 3.94 39.05
CA THR A 106 -0.94 2.65 38.41
C THR A 106 -0.68 2.76 36.89
N VAL A 107 -0.86 3.95 36.29
CA VAL A 107 -0.74 4.17 34.82
C VAL A 107 0.73 4.17 34.34
N SER A 108 1.72 4.23 35.25
CA SER A 108 3.10 4.59 34.89
C SER A 108 3.98 3.51 34.22
N TYR A 109 3.63 2.21 34.25
CA TYR A 109 4.61 1.15 33.98
C TYR A 109 4.59 0.54 32.56
N ILE A 110 3.58 0.85 31.73
CA ILE A 110 3.49 0.28 30.36
C ILE A 110 4.09 1.23 29.32
N TYR A 111 3.96 2.55 29.50
CA TYR A 111 4.44 3.57 28.55
C TYR A 111 5.97 3.53 28.36
N THR A 112 6.74 3.40 29.45
CA THR A 112 8.20 3.67 29.44
C THR A 112 9.03 2.70 28.57
N ALA A 113 8.55 1.46 28.35
CA ALA A 113 9.30 0.45 27.61
C ALA A 113 9.17 0.60 26.08
N LEU A 114 8.01 1.06 25.60
CA LEU A 114 7.78 1.35 24.18
C LEU A 114 8.09 2.81 23.82
N SER A 115 8.14 3.72 24.79
CA SER A 115 8.26 5.16 24.55
C SER A 115 9.59 5.63 23.94
N LYS A 116 10.63 4.78 23.91
CA LYS A 116 11.93 5.17 23.34
C LYS A 116 11.92 5.34 21.81
N THR A 117 10.89 4.86 21.13
CA THR A 117 10.74 4.93 19.66
C THR A 117 9.44 5.62 19.24
N PHE A 118 8.61 6.06 20.21
CA PHE A 118 7.22 6.41 19.96
C PHE A 118 6.58 7.19 21.14
N PHE A 119 5.65 8.11 20.88
CA PHE A 119 4.95 8.87 21.94
C PHE A 119 3.43 8.69 21.86
N MET A 120 2.80 8.38 23.02
CA MET A 120 1.35 8.32 23.20
C MET A 120 0.87 9.31 24.27
N SER A 121 -0.27 9.93 24.02
CA SER A 121 -1.09 10.63 25.02
C SER A 121 -2.57 10.38 24.73
N THR A 122 -3.45 10.74 25.67
CA THR A 122 -4.90 10.66 25.50
C THR A 122 -5.53 12.02 25.79
N GLU A 123 -6.32 12.53 24.85
CA GLU A 123 -7.11 13.77 25.00
C GLU A 123 -8.56 13.44 24.66
N ASP A 124 -9.52 13.73 25.55
CA ASP A 124 -10.96 13.51 25.33
C ASP A 124 -11.37 12.11 24.80
N ASN A 125 -10.70 11.05 25.28
CA ASN A 125 -10.80 9.65 24.84
C ASN A 125 -10.25 9.33 23.43
N VAL A 126 -9.52 10.25 22.80
CA VAL A 126 -8.74 10.01 21.58
C VAL A 126 -7.31 9.63 21.95
N VAL A 127 -6.79 8.56 21.36
CA VAL A 127 -5.37 8.22 21.41
C VAL A 127 -4.59 9.08 20.42
N ILE A 128 -3.60 9.82 20.93
CA ILE A 128 -2.63 10.55 20.10
C ILE A 128 -1.41 9.65 19.88
N PHE A 129 -1.01 9.52 18.62
CA PHE A 129 0.07 8.67 18.14
C PHE A 129 1.05 9.54 17.33
N LYS A 130 2.32 9.66 17.75
CA LYS A 130 3.33 10.49 17.05
C LYS A 130 4.42 9.68 16.34
N LYS A 131 4.72 9.96 15.05
CA LYS A 131 5.73 9.23 14.25
C LYS A 131 6.56 10.15 13.36
N GLU A 132 7.78 10.44 13.79
CA GLU A 132 8.68 11.39 13.10
C GLU A 132 9.44 10.82 11.90
N ASN A 133 9.56 9.49 11.80
CA ASN A 133 10.41 8.83 10.79
C ASN A 133 9.64 8.32 9.55
N ILE A 134 8.40 8.77 9.37
CA ILE A 134 7.59 8.52 8.17
C ILE A 134 7.13 9.88 7.66
N THR A 135 7.25 10.14 6.35
CA THR A 135 6.78 11.40 5.77
C THR A 135 5.25 11.44 5.72
N PRO A 136 4.61 12.61 5.89
CA PRO A 136 3.16 12.76 5.75
C PRO A 136 2.62 12.19 4.44
N LYS A 137 3.34 12.47 3.34
CA LYS A 137 3.02 12.03 1.99
C LYS A 137 2.99 10.50 1.86
N ALA A 138 4.02 9.81 2.35
CA ALA A 138 4.06 8.35 2.37
C ALA A 138 2.94 7.77 3.24
N PHE A 139 2.77 8.31 4.45
CA PHE A 139 1.75 7.82 5.37
C PHE A 139 0.32 7.95 4.83
N LYS A 140 0.01 9.02 4.09
CA LYS A 140 -1.29 9.22 3.44
C LYS A 140 -1.65 8.10 2.46
N PHE A 141 -0.68 7.63 1.67
CA PHE A 141 -0.86 6.45 0.81
C PHE A 141 -1.05 5.18 1.65
N LEU A 142 -0.23 4.95 2.69
CA LEU A 142 -0.36 3.77 3.55
C LEU A 142 -1.68 3.73 4.32
N LEU A 143 -2.18 4.87 4.78
CA LEU A 143 -3.47 4.98 5.44
C LEU A 143 -4.62 4.68 4.46
N THR A 144 -4.51 5.13 3.21
CA THR A 144 -5.45 4.76 2.14
C THR A 144 -5.48 3.25 1.92
N ILE A 145 -4.31 2.61 1.83
CA ILE A 145 -4.16 1.14 1.70
C ILE A 145 -4.72 0.39 2.93
N ILE A 146 -4.51 0.91 4.15
CA ILE A 146 -5.07 0.37 5.38
C ILE A 146 -6.60 0.37 5.33
N TYR A 147 -7.22 1.45 4.87
CA TYR A 147 -8.68 1.54 4.66
C TYR A 147 -9.18 0.74 3.45
N GLY A 148 -8.34 -0.11 2.84
CA GLY A 148 -8.69 -0.94 1.69
C GLY A 148 -8.82 -0.14 0.39
N GLY A 149 -8.39 1.12 0.37
CA GLY A 149 -8.39 1.96 -0.81
C GLY A 149 -7.30 1.56 -1.80
N PHE A 150 -7.71 1.30 -3.03
CA PHE A 150 -6.80 1.18 -4.16
C PHE A 150 -6.71 2.54 -4.86
N THR A 151 -5.58 3.22 -4.70
CA THR A 151 -5.22 4.39 -5.50
C THR A 151 -3.98 4.06 -6.32
N LYS A 152 -3.89 4.60 -7.53
CA LYS A 152 -2.60 4.70 -8.20
C LYS A 152 -1.66 5.49 -7.28
N ILE A 153 -0.44 5.00 -7.11
CA ILE A 153 0.62 5.74 -6.44
C ILE A 153 1.24 6.64 -7.50
N ASP A 154 0.91 7.92 -7.45
CA ASP A 154 1.43 8.95 -8.34
C ASP A 154 1.93 10.18 -7.57
N GLY A 155 2.65 11.06 -8.25
CA GLY A 155 3.24 12.25 -7.65
C GLY A 155 4.38 12.01 -6.64
N LEU A 156 4.75 10.76 -6.35
CA LEU A 156 5.97 10.42 -5.62
C LEU A 156 7.19 10.48 -6.53
N THR A 157 8.29 11.07 -6.04
CA THR A 157 9.64 10.83 -6.55
C THR A 157 10.10 9.43 -6.17
N SER A 158 11.12 8.90 -6.84
CA SER A 158 11.64 7.56 -6.53
C SER A 158 12.13 7.43 -5.09
N LEU A 159 12.70 8.49 -4.50
CA LEU A 159 13.12 8.48 -3.09
C LEU A 159 11.91 8.47 -2.14
N GLU A 160 10.89 9.31 -2.37
CA GLU A 160 9.65 9.27 -1.57
C GLU A 160 8.92 7.92 -1.70
N TYR A 161 9.08 7.21 -2.82
CA TYR A 161 8.57 5.84 -2.98
C TYR A 161 9.40 4.82 -2.17
N LEU A 162 10.73 4.97 -2.09
CA LEU A 162 11.53 4.15 -1.18
C LEU A 162 11.15 4.42 0.29
N ASP A 163 10.88 5.67 0.68
CA ASP A 163 10.36 6.02 2.01
C ASP A 163 8.97 5.37 2.24
N LEU A 164 8.10 5.33 1.22
CA LEU A 164 6.81 4.62 1.27
C LEU A 164 6.99 3.12 1.53
N LEU A 165 7.94 2.48 0.84
CA LEU A 165 8.25 1.06 1.02
C LEU A 165 8.82 0.79 2.42
N GLU A 166 9.78 1.60 2.89
CA GLU A 166 10.36 1.45 4.23
C GLU A 166 9.28 1.60 5.32
N ALA A 167 8.42 2.61 5.20
CA ALA A 167 7.28 2.81 6.10
C ALA A 167 6.21 1.71 6.00
N TYR A 168 5.97 1.14 4.81
CA TYR A 168 5.07 -0.01 4.63
C TYR A 168 5.55 -1.22 5.44
N GLY A 169 6.85 -1.52 5.34
CA GLY A 169 7.49 -2.59 6.10
C GLY A 169 7.49 -2.33 7.61
N GLU A 170 7.80 -1.11 8.04
CA GLU A 170 7.80 -0.74 9.46
C GLU A 170 6.41 -0.83 10.10
N LEU A 171 5.37 -0.37 9.39
CA LEU A 171 3.98 -0.46 9.85
C LEU A 171 3.42 -1.89 9.73
N GLY A 172 4.16 -2.85 9.16
CA GLY A 172 3.73 -4.25 9.07
C GLY A 172 2.36 -4.42 8.44
N ILE A 173 2.08 -3.63 7.39
CA ILE A 173 0.87 -3.73 6.58
C ILE A 173 1.00 -4.96 5.68
N GLN A 174 -0.09 -5.68 5.42
CA GLN A 174 -0.05 -6.97 4.72
C GLN A 174 -0.88 -6.99 3.44
N GLY A 175 -0.36 -7.67 2.41
CA GLY A 175 -1.09 -8.05 1.19
C GLY A 175 -0.97 -7.05 0.05
N PHE A 176 0.08 -6.23 0.04
CA PHE A 176 0.36 -5.24 -1.01
C PHE A 176 1.84 -5.24 -1.45
N ASP A 177 2.65 -6.16 -0.92
CA ASP A 177 4.09 -6.26 -1.13
C ASP A 177 4.46 -6.34 -2.63
N GLU A 178 3.80 -7.23 -3.37
CA GLU A 178 3.99 -7.42 -4.81
C GLU A 178 3.55 -6.16 -5.59
N TYR A 179 2.37 -5.63 -5.28
CA TYR A 179 1.83 -4.43 -5.93
C TYR A 179 2.74 -3.20 -5.77
N LEU A 180 3.20 -2.94 -4.54
CA LEU A 180 4.05 -1.78 -4.25
C LEU A 180 5.41 -1.88 -4.94
N GLN A 181 6.02 -3.06 -4.94
CA GLN A 181 7.31 -3.30 -5.61
C GLN A 181 7.16 -3.24 -7.13
N GLN A 182 6.16 -3.91 -7.71
CA GLN A 182 5.92 -3.87 -9.16
C GLN A 182 5.63 -2.45 -9.64
N SER A 183 4.76 -1.71 -8.93
CA SER A 183 4.46 -0.31 -9.24
C SER A 183 5.70 0.58 -9.15
N PHE A 184 6.64 0.33 -8.22
CA PHE A 184 7.93 1.02 -8.20
C PHE A 184 8.76 0.73 -9.45
N LEU A 185 8.95 -0.55 -9.78
CA LEU A 185 9.76 -1.01 -10.92
C LEU A 185 9.21 -0.51 -12.26
N GLU A 186 7.88 -0.49 -12.42
CA GLU A 186 7.21 -0.02 -13.65
C GLU A 186 7.29 1.50 -13.83
N ASN A 187 7.11 2.29 -12.76
CA ASN A 187 6.96 3.74 -12.87
C ASN A 187 8.26 4.54 -12.68
N HIS A 188 9.34 3.93 -12.17
CA HIS A 188 10.61 4.62 -11.88
C HIS A 188 11.83 4.11 -12.68
N GLY A 189 11.62 3.40 -13.79
CA GLY A 189 12.68 2.75 -14.58
C GLY A 189 13.90 3.62 -14.95
N GLU A 190 13.71 4.92 -15.24
CA GLU A 190 14.84 5.83 -15.52
C GLU A 190 15.73 6.05 -14.30
N TRP A 191 15.13 6.32 -13.14
CA TRP A 191 15.87 6.49 -11.89
C TRP A 191 16.54 5.19 -11.47
N ILE A 192 15.86 4.05 -11.63
CA ILE A 192 16.35 2.72 -11.27
C ILE A 192 17.63 2.38 -12.05
N ARG A 193 17.65 2.62 -13.37
CA ARG A 193 18.83 2.42 -14.23
C ARG A 193 20.04 3.20 -13.70
N ASP A 194 19.82 4.44 -13.28
CA ASP A 194 20.89 5.35 -12.86
C ASP A 194 21.31 5.12 -11.38
N ASN A 195 20.50 4.39 -10.60
CA ASN A 195 20.67 4.19 -9.14
C ASN A 195 20.67 2.70 -8.71
N LEU A 196 20.98 1.77 -9.62
CA LEU A 196 20.87 0.32 -9.39
C LEU A 196 21.58 -0.19 -8.11
N LEU A 197 22.79 0.33 -7.81
CA LEU A 197 23.53 -0.03 -6.60
C LEU A 197 22.93 0.53 -5.31
N LEU A 198 22.22 1.66 -5.38
CA LEU A 198 21.48 2.20 -4.24
C LEU A 198 20.22 1.36 -3.99
N LEU A 199 19.53 0.94 -5.06
CA LEU A 199 18.34 0.10 -4.99
C LEU A 199 18.65 -1.31 -4.47
N GLU A 200 19.78 -1.91 -4.90
CA GLU A 200 20.26 -3.18 -4.34
C GLU A 200 20.46 -3.05 -2.83
N ARG A 201 21.24 -2.05 -2.37
CA ARG A 201 21.53 -1.77 -0.96
C ARG A 201 20.29 -1.42 -0.12
N PHE A 202 19.24 -0.92 -0.75
CA PHE A 202 17.93 -0.76 -0.12
C PHE A 202 17.26 -2.12 0.02
N SER A 203 17.09 -2.86 -1.08
CA SER A 203 16.42 -4.16 -1.11
C SER A 203 17.09 -5.26 -0.27
N SER A 204 18.40 -5.17 -0.01
CA SER A 204 19.13 -6.13 0.83
C SER A 204 18.95 -5.89 2.34
N LYS A 205 18.43 -4.72 2.76
CA LYS A 205 18.05 -4.47 4.17
C LYS A 205 16.69 -5.05 4.55
N HIS A 206 15.83 -5.35 3.58
CA HIS A 206 14.44 -5.74 3.80
C HIS A 206 14.15 -7.11 3.17
N GLU A 207 13.89 -8.12 3.99
CA GLU A 207 13.60 -9.49 3.50
C GLU A 207 12.38 -9.54 2.57
N ALA A 208 11.40 -8.65 2.81
CA ALA A 208 10.16 -8.52 2.07
C ALA A 208 10.34 -8.05 0.62
N PHE A 209 11.36 -7.23 0.30
CA PHE A 209 11.52 -6.64 -1.04
C PHE A 209 12.22 -7.59 -2.02
N ARG A 210 11.62 -8.76 -2.22
CA ARG A 210 12.14 -9.85 -3.04
C ARG A 210 12.17 -9.51 -4.52
N ASP A 211 11.14 -8.82 -5.02
CA ASP A 211 10.99 -8.55 -6.45
C ASP A 211 11.96 -7.47 -6.90
N ILE A 212 12.11 -6.41 -6.08
CA ILE A 212 13.15 -5.39 -6.28
C ILE A 212 14.55 -6.02 -6.24
N ARG A 213 14.82 -6.91 -5.29
CA ARG A 213 16.12 -7.58 -5.14
C ARG A 213 16.43 -8.52 -6.32
N ASN A 214 15.46 -9.30 -6.76
CA ASN A 214 15.58 -10.17 -7.94
C ASN A 214 15.84 -9.34 -9.20
N PHE A 215 15.05 -8.27 -9.41
CA PHE A 215 15.27 -7.32 -10.51
C PHE A 215 16.69 -6.74 -10.49
N CYS A 216 17.19 -6.35 -9.30
CA CYS A 216 18.56 -5.84 -9.17
C CYS A 216 19.60 -6.88 -9.56
N TYR A 217 19.45 -8.14 -9.13
CA TYR A 217 20.36 -9.22 -9.53
C TYR A 217 20.32 -9.49 -11.04
N ASP A 218 19.14 -9.55 -11.65
CA ASP A 218 19.01 -9.76 -13.09
C ASP A 218 19.69 -8.65 -13.89
N GLN A 219 19.49 -7.39 -13.49
CA GLN A 219 20.15 -6.24 -14.12
C GLN A 219 21.67 -6.23 -13.89
N LEU A 220 22.17 -6.60 -12.70
CA LEU A 220 23.60 -6.67 -12.44
C LEU A 220 24.29 -7.81 -13.20
N CYS A 221 23.65 -8.97 -13.29
CA CYS A 221 24.14 -10.12 -14.06
C CYS A 221 24.19 -9.83 -15.58
N GLN A 222 23.22 -9.07 -16.10
CA GLN A 222 23.22 -8.62 -17.50
C GLN A 222 24.29 -7.55 -17.79
N ASN A 223 24.79 -6.86 -16.76
CA ASN A 223 25.78 -5.80 -16.86
C ASN A 223 27.16 -6.21 -16.30
N SER A 224 27.69 -7.38 -16.70
CA SER A 224 28.98 -7.89 -16.20
C SER A 224 30.17 -6.93 -16.39
N ASP A 225 30.08 -6.01 -17.37
CA ASP A 225 31.10 -4.99 -17.63
C ASP A 225 31.08 -3.80 -16.63
N ILE A 226 30.00 -3.65 -15.84
CA ILE A 226 29.89 -2.62 -14.80
C ILE A 226 30.54 -3.10 -13.49
N VAL A 227 30.52 -4.40 -13.21
CA VAL A 227 31.05 -5.01 -11.97
C VAL A 227 32.59 -4.91 -11.88
N PHE A 228 33.29 -4.73 -13.00
CA PHE A 228 34.75 -4.59 -13.05
C PHE A 228 35.22 -3.27 -13.70
N LYS A 229 34.81 -2.13 -13.11
CA LYS A 229 35.59 -0.88 -13.30
C LYS A 229 36.80 -0.88 -12.36
N PRO A 230 38.06 -0.79 -12.86
CA PRO A 230 39.26 -0.89 -12.02
C PRO A 230 39.46 0.21 -10.97
N SER A 231 38.61 1.25 -10.95
CA SER A 231 38.67 2.35 -9.98
C SER A 231 38.37 1.89 -8.56
N ASP A 232 37.38 1.02 -8.38
CA ASP A 232 36.81 0.72 -7.06
C ASP A 232 37.70 -0.23 -6.24
N VAL A 233 38.55 -1.00 -6.93
CA VAL A 233 39.50 -1.96 -6.34
C VAL A 233 40.62 -1.25 -5.55
N THR A 234 40.86 0.05 -5.79
CA THR A 234 41.94 0.80 -5.12
C THR A 234 41.69 1.12 -3.65
N THR A 235 40.49 0.86 -3.12
CA THR A 235 40.13 1.11 -1.70
C THR A 235 40.05 -0.15 -0.85
N ILE A 236 40.54 -1.30 -1.32
CA ILE A 236 40.78 -2.48 -0.46
C ILE A 236 42.06 -2.24 0.34
N ASN A 237 41.93 -1.50 1.44
CA ASN A 237 43.06 -1.22 2.33
C ASN A 237 43.50 -2.51 3.04
N LYS A 238 44.64 -3.06 2.63
CA LYS A 238 45.27 -4.23 3.23
C LYS A 238 45.96 -3.86 4.56
N ASP A 239 45.17 -3.57 5.60
CA ASP A 239 45.70 -3.33 6.95
C ASP A 239 44.76 -3.86 8.04
N LYS A 240 44.67 -5.19 8.13
CA LYS A 240 44.99 -5.96 9.35
C LYS A 240 44.85 -7.47 9.13
N ILE A 241 45.99 -8.14 9.21
CA ILE A 241 46.15 -9.57 9.49
C ILE A 241 45.90 -9.78 10.99
#